data_AF-A0A3N5QPD9-F1
#
_entry.id   AF-A0A3N5QPD9-F1
#
_cell.length_a   1.000
_cell.length_b   1.000
_cell.length_c   1.000
_cell.angle_alpha   90.00
_cell.angle_beta   90.00
_cell.angle_gamma   90.00
#
_symmetry.space_group_name_H-M   'P 1'
#
loop_
_entity.id
_entity.type
_entity.pdbx_description
1 polymer ?
#
loop_
_entity_poly.entity_id
_entity_poly.type
_entity_poly.pdbx_seq_one_letter_code
_entity_poly.pdbx_strand_id
1 'polypeptide(L)'
;MSNITRSRKILAVALCAIAAGCGGATEGPKLYPTTGVVMYNGSPLAGAKVTFLPDAQAGVAMGTTGADGKFTLTTGSEPGVAAGNSRVTVIMMEDSGTGLKKDMTPEDMQKLQMEGKLAAELKKL
;
A
#
# COMPACT_ATOMS: atom_id res chain seq x y z
N MET A 1 -15.12 -47.88 -57.57
CA MET A 1 -14.38 -47.43 -56.37
C MET A 1 -13.56 -46.18 -56.72
N SER A 2 -13.88 -45.03 -56.11
CA SER A 2 -12.91 -44.16 -55.42
C SER A 2 -13.55 -42.81 -55.07
N ASN A 3 -13.85 -42.67 -53.78
CA ASN A 3 -14.46 -41.51 -53.16
C ASN A 3 -13.44 -40.35 -53.06
N ILE A 4 -13.47 -39.39 -53.98
CA ILE A 4 -12.60 -38.19 -53.96
C ILE A 4 -13.25 -36.98 -53.26
N THR A 5 -14.46 -37.12 -52.68
CA THR A 5 -15.23 -35.94 -52.21
C THR A 5 -15.15 -35.65 -50.70
N ARG A 6 -14.25 -36.27 -49.92
CA ARG A 6 -14.28 -36.15 -48.43
C ARG A 6 -13.16 -35.35 -47.76
N SER A 7 -12.26 -34.71 -48.50
CA SER A 7 -11.00 -34.20 -47.87
C SER A 7 -10.92 -32.68 -47.68
N ARG A 8 -11.95 -31.90 -48.07
CA ARG A 8 -11.94 -30.42 -47.99
C ARG A 8 -12.79 -29.82 -46.86
N LYS A 9 -13.37 -30.63 -45.98
CA LYS A 9 -14.21 -30.14 -44.85
C LYS A 9 -13.63 -30.37 -43.47
N ILE A 10 -12.49 -31.05 -43.35
CA ILE A 10 -11.86 -31.35 -42.04
C ILE A 10 -10.85 -30.27 -41.64
N LEU A 11 -10.25 -29.57 -42.62
CA LEU A 11 -9.22 -28.56 -42.34
C LEU A 11 -9.77 -27.22 -41.83
N ALA A 12 -11.05 -26.91 -42.07
CA ALA A 12 -11.67 -25.63 -41.67
C ALA A 12 -12.15 -25.61 -40.20
N VAL A 13 -12.30 -26.76 -39.54
CA VAL A 13 -12.76 -26.85 -38.15
C VAL A 13 -11.60 -26.72 -37.15
N ALA A 14 -10.37 -26.99 -37.57
CA ALA A 14 -9.20 -26.94 -36.69
C ALA A 14 -8.73 -25.50 -36.37
N LEU A 15 -9.12 -24.49 -37.16
CA LEU A 15 -8.66 -23.11 -36.97
C LEU A 15 -9.50 -22.28 -36.00
N CYS A 16 -10.71 -22.73 -35.63
CA CYS A 16 -11.59 -21.98 -34.70
C CYS A 16 -11.36 -22.32 -33.22
N ALA A 17 -10.56 -23.34 -32.89
CA ALA A 17 -10.38 -23.80 -31.52
C ALA A 17 -9.32 -23.02 -30.71
N ILE A 18 -8.55 -22.12 -31.34
CA ILE A 18 -7.41 -21.44 -30.69
C ILE A 18 -7.80 -20.08 -30.06
N ALA A 19 -9.03 -19.61 -30.28
CA ALA A 19 -9.48 -18.30 -29.78
C ALA A 19 -10.20 -18.32 -28.42
N ALA A 20 -10.33 -19.50 -27.76
CA ALA A 20 -10.98 -19.61 -26.45
C ALA A 20 -10.00 -19.54 -25.25
N GLY A 21 -8.76 -19.08 -25.47
CA GLY A 21 -7.80 -18.79 -24.41
C GLY A 21 -7.77 -17.31 -24.04
N CYS A 22 -8.95 -16.67 -23.91
CA CYS A 22 -9.04 -15.28 -23.49
C CYS A 22 -8.87 -15.21 -21.97
N GLY A 23 -7.77 -14.59 -21.52
CA GLY A 23 -7.70 -13.82 -20.28
C GLY A 23 -8.28 -14.49 -19.03
N GLY A 24 -7.62 -15.54 -18.54
CA GLY A 24 -7.75 -15.92 -17.14
C GLY A 24 -7.12 -14.86 -16.26
N ALA A 25 -7.77 -13.69 -16.14
CA ALA A 25 -7.54 -12.84 -14.98
C ALA A 25 -8.01 -13.67 -13.79
N THR A 26 -7.06 -14.23 -13.06
CA THR A 26 -7.32 -14.79 -11.73
C THR A 26 -7.88 -13.66 -10.90
N GLU A 27 -9.21 -13.56 -10.83
CA GLU A 27 -9.89 -12.60 -9.99
C GLU A 27 -9.34 -12.81 -8.57
N GLY A 28 -8.78 -11.74 -8.00
CA GLY A 28 -8.29 -11.75 -6.64
C GLY A 28 -9.42 -12.10 -5.66
N PRO A 29 -9.09 -12.38 -4.40
CA PRO A 29 -10.11 -12.62 -3.38
C PRO A 29 -11.10 -11.44 -3.33
N LYS A 30 -12.40 -11.74 -3.30
CA LYS A 30 -13.45 -10.72 -3.25
C LYS A 30 -13.23 -9.78 -2.07
N LEU A 31 -13.13 -8.48 -2.37
CA LEU A 31 -12.95 -7.43 -1.38
C LEU A 31 -14.29 -6.83 -0.98
N TYR A 32 -14.42 -6.50 0.31
CA TYR A 32 -15.58 -5.87 0.88
C TYR A 32 -15.22 -4.46 1.34
N PRO A 33 -15.94 -3.41 0.89
CA PRO A 33 -15.70 -2.04 1.33
C PRO A 33 -15.78 -1.94 2.85
N THR A 34 -14.69 -1.53 3.48
CA THR A 34 -14.60 -1.43 4.94
C THR A 34 -14.30 0.00 5.32
N THR A 35 -15.19 0.55 6.15
CA THR A 35 -15.05 1.87 6.76
C THR A 35 -15.26 1.76 8.27
N GLY A 36 -14.70 2.70 9.02
CA GLY A 36 -14.87 2.74 10.46
C GLY A 36 -14.44 4.08 11.05
N VAL A 37 -14.59 4.22 12.36
CA VAL A 37 -14.14 5.39 13.12
C VAL A 37 -13.15 4.91 14.17
N VAL A 38 -11.98 5.54 14.25
CA VAL A 38 -11.04 5.34 15.35
C VAL A 38 -11.25 6.44 16.37
N MET A 39 -11.41 6.03 17.64
CA MET A 39 -11.50 6.94 18.77
C MET A 39 -10.37 6.66 19.76
N TYR A 40 -9.84 7.72 20.35
CA TYR A 40 -8.85 7.66 21.42
C TYR A 40 -9.24 8.61 22.54
N ASN A 41 -9.33 8.09 23.76
CA ASN A 41 -9.73 8.85 24.95
C ASN A 41 -11.04 9.66 24.80
N GLY A 42 -12.03 9.08 24.09
CA GLY A 42 -13.33 9.72 23.86
C GLY A 42 -13.39 10.71 22.69
N SER A 43 -12.26 10.99 22.03
CA SER A 43 -12.18 11.89 20.88
C SER A 43 -11.86 11.14 19.58
N PRO A 44 -12.35 11.58 18.41
CA PRO A 44 -11.96 11.01 17.12
C PRO A 44 -10.45 11.17 16.90
N LEU A 45 -9.80 10.09 16.49
CA LEU A 45 -8.36 10.06 16.29
C LEU A 45 -8.02 10.36 14.83
N ALA A 46 -7.50 11.55 14.56
CA ALA A 46 -7.06 11.96 13.23
C ALA A 46 -5.60 11.54 12.94
N GLY A 47 -5.30 11.24 11.67
CA GLY A 47 -3.94 10.94 11.22
C GLY A 47 -3.39 9.57 11.64
N ALA A 48 -4.21 8.71 12.22
CA ALA A 48 -3.79 7.35 12.57
C ALA A 48 -3.77 6.46 11.33
N LYS A 49 -2.70 5.66 11.19
CA LYS A 49 -2.57 4.65 10.16
C LYS A 49 -3.21 3.35 10.64
N VAL A 50 -4.24 2.91 9.94
CA VAL A 50 -4.96 1.66 10.18
C VAL A 50 -4.47 0.63 9.17
N THR A 51 -4.02 -0.53 9.65
CA THR A 51 -3.55 -1.64 8.81
C THR A 51 -4.30 -2.91 9.19
N PHE A 52 -4.87 -3.58 8.20
CA PHE A 52 -5.55 -4.87 8.33
C PHE A 52 -4.69 -5.94 7.67
N LEU A 53 -4.25 -6.89 8.48
CA LEU A 53 -3.45 -8.04 8.07
C LEU A 53 -4.35 -9.28 8.13
N PRO A 54 -4.92 -9.73 7.01
CA PRO A 54 -5.69 -10.98 6.98
C PRO A 54 -4.79 -12.19 7.26
N ASP A 55 -5.33 -13.23 7.90
CA ASP A 55 -4.58 -14.46 8.20
C ASP A 55 -4.36 -15.35 6.95
N ALA A 56 -5.19 -15.17 5.91
CA ALA A 56 -5.10 -15.88 4.63
C ALA A 56 -4.15 -15.19 3.64
N GLN A 57 -3.92 -15.80 2.46
CA GLN A 57 -3.22 -15.17 1.32
C GLN A 57 -4.05 -14.05 0.67
N ALA A 58 -4.56 -13.12 1.47
CA ALA A 58 -5.23 -11.92 1.01
C ALA A 58 -4.31 -10.70 1.17
N GLY A 59 -4.49 -9.70 0.32
CA GLY A 59 -3.66 -8.50 0.37
C GLY A 59 -3.89 -7.69 1.65
N VAL A 60 -2.82 -7.09 2.16
CA VAL A 60 -2.87 -6.17 3.31
C VAL A 60 -3.68 -4.93 2.93
N ALA A 61 -4.64 -4.56 3.76
CA ALA A 61 -5.41 -3.35 3.57
C ALA A 61 -4.90 -2.24 4.47
N MET A 62 -4.85 -1.01 3.95
CA MET A 62 -4.37 0.16 4.69
C MET A 62 -5.34 1.32 4.53
N GLY A 63 -5.36 2.19 5.53
CA GLY A 63 -6.09 3.46 5.48
C GLY A 63 -5.53 4.44 6.51
N THR A 64 -5.80 5.72 6.33
CA THR A 64 -5.46 6.78 7.29
C THR A 64 -6.75 7.42 7.76
N THR A 65 -6.85 7.69 9.06
CA THR A 65 -8.04 8.34 9.63
C THR A 65 -8.05 9.84 9.32
N GLY A 66 -9.21 10.37 8.92
CA GLY A 66 -9.45 11.79 8.72
C GLY A 66 -9.65 12.55 10.04
N ALA A 67 -9.94 13.86 9.93
CA ALA A 67 -10.17 14.73 11.09
C ALA A 67 -11.35 14.30 11.97
N ASP A 68 -12.33 13.60 11.39
CA ASP A 68 -13.49 13.02 12.09
C ASP A 68 -13.22 11.59 12.59
N GLY A 69 -11.97 11.12 12.52
CA GLY A 69 -11.55 9.78 12.90
C GLY A 69 -11.98 8.69 11.93
N LYS A 70 -12.67 9.03 10.83
CA LYS A 70 -13.12 8.04 9.85
C LYS A 70 -11.97 7.56 8.98
N PHE A 71 -11.98 6.27 8.65
CA PHE A 71 -11.07 5.69 7.69
C PHE A 71 -11.82 4.82 6.68
N THR A 72 -11.22 4.70 5.50
CA THR A 72 -11.59 3.73 4.47
C THR A 72 -10.36 2.87 4.20
N LEU A 73 -10.55 1.55 4.12
CA LEU A 73 -9.45 0.63 3.82
C LEU A 73 -9.38 0.32 2.33
N THR A 74 -8.16 0.18 1.84
CA THR A 74 -7.86 -0.24 0.47
C THR A 74 -6.81 -1.35 0.49
N THR A 75 -7.05 -2.44 -0.24
CA THR A 75 -6.08 -3.51 -0.50
C THR A 75 -5.45 -3.27 -1.87
N GLY A 76 -4.19 -2.84 -1.90
CA GLY A 76 -3.53 -2.44 -3.15
C GLY A 76 -4.21 -1.22 -3.78
N SER A 77 -4.77 -1.38 -4.98
CA SER A 77 -5.53 -0.34 -5.69
C SER A 77 -7.05 -0.45 -5.53
N GLU A 78 -7.53 -1.51 -4.89
CA GLU A 78 -8.95 -1.80 -4.77
C GLU A 78 -9.49 -1.44 -3.37
N PRO A 79 -10.68 -0.84 -3.27
CA PRO A 79 -11.29 -0.54 -1.99
C PRO A 79 -11.78 -1.81 -1.30
N GLY A 80 -11.53 -1.88 0.00
CA GLY A 80 -12.01 -2.95 0.86
C GLY A 80 -10.95 -3.93 1.32
N VAL A 81 -11.41 -4.97 2.00
CA VAL A 81 -10.60 -6.04 2.59
C VAL A 81 -11.22 -7.38 2.23
N ALA A 82 -10.41 -8.43 2.09
CA ALA A 82 -10.92 -9.78 1.93
C ALA A 82 -11.71 -10.22 3.17
N ALA A 83 -12.74 -11.05 2.97
CA ALA A 83 -13.47 -11.63 4.08
C ALA A 83 -12.62 -12.63 4.87
N GLY A 84 -12.80 -12.66 6.20
CA GLY A 84 -12.16 -13.61 7.10
C GLY A 84 -11.55 -12.94 8.33
N ASN A 85 -10.83 -13.75 9.12
CA ASN A 85 -10.10 -13.27 10.28
C ASN A 85 -8.94 -12.38 9.84
N SER A 86 -8.84 -11.21 10.47
CA SER A 86 -7.79 -10.23 10.24
C SER A 86 -7.30 -9.64 11.55
N ARG A 87 -6.00 -9.44 11.65
CA ARG A 87 -5.40 -8.64 12.72
C ARG A 87 -5.41 -7.18 12.31
N VAL A 88 -5.80 -6.32 13.24
CA VAL A 88 -5.90 -4.88 13.01
C VAL A 88 -4.87 -4.18 13.87
N THR A 89 -4.05 -3.35 13.23
CA THR A 89 -3.08 -2.50 13.92
C THR A 89 -3.40 -1.05 13.62
N VAL A 90 -3.52 -0.25 14.66
CA VAL A 90 -3.70 1.20 14.57
C VAL A 90 -2.48 1.87 15.17
N ILE A 91 -1.76 2.62 14.35
CA ILE A 91 -0.56 3.34 14.77
C ILE A 91 -0.79 4.82 14.51
N MET A 92 -0.70 5.62 15.56
CA MET A 92 -0.56 7.05 15.45
C MET A 92 0.93 7.38 15.57
N MET A 93 1.52 7.88 14.50
CA MET A 93 2.79 8.57 14.64
C MET A 93 2.42 9.97 15.13
N GLU A 94 2.79 10.30 16.36
CA GLU A 94 2.80 11.69 16.79
C GLU A 94 3.77 12.41 15.86
N ASP A 95 3.24 13.08 14.83
CA ASP A 95 3.89 14.27 14.30
C ASP A 95 3.84 15.31 15.43
N SER A 96 4.71 15.09 16.44
CA SER A 96 5.20 16.13 17.32
C SER A 96 5.62 17.25 16.36
N GLY A 97 4.84 18.32 16.30
CA GLY A 97 4.92 19.30 15.22
C GLY A 97 6.37 19.62 14.85
N THR A 98 6.66 19.66 13.55
CA THR A 98 7.90 20.26 13.02
C THR A 98 9.21 19.66 13.56
N GLY A 99 9.50 18.41 13.22
CA GLY A 99 10.88 17.89 13.24
C GLY A 99 11.73 18.32 12.04
N LEU A 100 11.10 18.84 10.99
CA LEU A 100 11.79 19.69 10.03
C LEU A 100 11.94 21.07 10.67
N LYS A 101 13.00 21.27 11.44
CA LYS A 101 13.72 22.54 11.34
C LYS A 101 14.16 22.68 9.88
N LYS A 102 13.26 23.16 9.03
CA LYS A 102 13.56 23.61 7.66
C LYS A 102 13.96 25.09 7.67
N ASP A 103 14.56 25.53 8.77
CA ASP A 103 15.34 26.76 8.84
C ASP A 103 16.73 26.39 9.36
N MET A 104 17.40 25.47 8.66
CA MET A 104 18.85 25.48 8.69
C MET A 104 19.27 26.57 7.71
N THR A 105 19.34 27.80 8.19
CA THR A 105 20.00 28.86 7.45
C THR A 105 21.46 28.44 7.23
N PRO A 106 22.05 28.71 6.06
CA PRO A 106 23.48 28.44 5.81
C PRO A 106 24.41 29.07 6.85
N GLU A 107 23.93 30.09 7.56
CA GLU A 107 24.66 30.85 8.58
C GLU A 107 24.91 30.01 9.86
N ASP A 108 23.97 29.16 10.28
CA ASP A 108 24.13 28.34 11.50
C ASP A 108 25.11 27.17 11.31
N MET A 109 25.32 26.71 10.07
CA MET A 109 26.35 25.69 9.78
C MET A 109 27.77 26.26 9.95
N GLN A 110 27.96 27.55 9.65
CA GLN A 110 29.29 28.17 9.70
C GLN A 110 29.77 28.40 11.14
N LYS A 111 28.84 28.56 12.09
CA LYS A 111 29.18 28.74 13.51
C LYS A 111 29.58 27.43 14.20
N LEU A 112 28.91 26.32 13.88
CA LEU A 112 29.23 25.00 14.44
C LEU A 112 30.56 24.42 13.91
N GLN A 113 30.96 24.76 12.69
CA GLN A 113 32.26 24.31 12.14
C GLN A 113 33.46 25.05 12.74
N MET A 114 33.29 26.28 13.25
CA MET A 114 34.39 26.99 13.93
C MET A 114 34.58 26.51 15.37
N GLU A 115 33.50 26.21 16.11
CA GLU A 115 33.60 25.73 17.50
C GLU A 115 34.17 24.30 17.60
N GLY A 116 33.90 23.44 16.61
CA GLY A 116 34.44 22.08 16.56
C GLY A 116 35.94 22.00 16.23
N LYS A 117 36.50 23.00 15.53
CA LYS A 117 37.93 23.03 15.17
C LYS A 117 38.83 23.50 16.32
N LEU A 118 38.33 24.37 17.21
CA LEU A 118 39.13 24.87 18.34
C LEU A 118 39.28 23.82 19.46
N ALA A 119 38.25 23.00 19.69
CA ALA A 119 38.27 21.97 20.74
C ALA A 119 39.20 20.78 20.40
N ALA A 120 39.44 20.51 19.11
CA ALA A 120 40.30 19.42 18.68
C ALA A 120 41.80 19.74 18.77
N GLU A 121 42.21 21.02 18.73
CA GLU A 121 43.62 21.40 18.85
C GLU A 121 44.11 21.56 20.30
N LEU A 122 43.23 21.87 21.26
CA LEU A 122 43.63 22.12 22.65
C LEU A 122 43.96 20.86 23.47
N LYS A 123 43.83 19.65 22.91
CA LYS A 123 44.18 18.38 23.58
C LYS A 123 45.54 17.80 23.15
N LYS A 124 46.32 18.54 22.37
CA LYS A 124 47.67 18.15 21.92
C LYS A 124 48.81 19.02 22.50
N LEU A 125 48.52 19.83 23.52
CA LEU A 125 49.55 20.47 24.35
C LEU A 125 49.60 19.77 25.71
#